data_AF-A0A268KD48-F1
#
_entry.id   AF-A0A268KD48-F1
#
_cell.length_a   1.000
_cell.length_b   1.000
_cell.length_c   1.000
_cell.angle_alpha   90.00
_cell.angle_beta   90.00
_cell.angle_gamma   90.00
#
_symmetry.space_group_name_H-M   'P 1'
#
loop_
_entity.id
_entity.type
_entity.pdbx_description
1 polymer ?
#
loop_
_entity_poly.entity_id
_entity_poly.type
_entity_poly.pdbx_seq_one_letter_code
_entity_poly.pdbx_strand_id
1 'polypeptide(L)'
;MKKYLIFSFILFFLLPTGCSVKGEYDIKGTVMEVESSSILVEDEKLGLIWLSLPDGTDGRDFEKGQSVTVWTDGKVRESYPLQGTALNIEIIK
;
A
#
# COMPACT_ATOMS: atom_id res chain seq x y z
N MET A 1 35.45 -21.99 -30.70
CA MET A 1 34.04 -21.68 -30.39
C MET A 1 33.73 -21.95 -28.91
N LYS A 2 34.28 -21.16 -27.97
CA LYS A 2 34.12 -21.42 -26.51
C LYS A 2 34.10 -20.14 -25.64
N LYS A 3 34.12 -18.96 -26.27
CA LYS A 3 34.22 -17.65 -25.57
C LYS A 3 32.88 -16.89 -25.50
N TYR A 4 31.92 -17.22 -26.38
CA TYR A 4 30.59 -16.59 -26.39
C TYR A 4 29.60 -17.20 -25.38
N LEU A 5 29.92 -18.38 -24.83
CA LEU A 5 29.07 -19.09 -23.87
C LEU A 5 29.12 -18.45 -22.46
N ILE A 6 30.20 -17.73 -22.14
CA ILE A 6 30.37 -17.04 -20.85
C ILE A 6 29.60 -15.70 -20.85
N PHE A 7 29.49 -15.04 -22.00
CA PHE A 7 28.81 -13.73 -22.10
C PHE A 7 27.29 -13.84 -21.93
N SER A 8 26.71 -15.01 -22.22
CA SER A 8 25.26 -15.25 -22.05
C SER A 8 24.83 -15.43 -20.60
N PHE A 9 25.75 -15.71 -19.67
CA PHE A 9 25.39 -15.96 -18.26
C PHE A 9 25.29 -14.68 -17.42
N ILE A 10 25.95 -13.59 -17.87
CA ILE A 10 25.97 -12.30 -17.16
C ILE A 10 24.71 -11.47 -17.45
N LEU A 11 24.02 -11.74 -18.57
CA LEU A 11 22.81 -10.98 -18.95
C LEU A 11 21.57 -11.36 -18.11
N PHE A 12 21.60 -12.50 -17.39
CA PHE A 12 20.46 -12.95 -16.59
C PHE A 12 20.36 -12.30 -15.21
N PHE A 13 21.42 -11.63 -14.74
CA PHE A 13 21.46 -11.00 -13.40
C PHE A 13 21.01 -9.52 -13.39
N LEU A 14 20.62 -8.96 -14.54
CA LEU A 14 20.25 -7.55 -14.70
C LEU A 14 18.74 -7.28 -14.69
N LEU A 15 17.92 -8.26 -14.32
CA LEU A 15 16.49 -8.04 -14.10
C LEU A 15 16.22 -8.00 -12.60
N PRO A 16 16.31 -6.84 -11.92
CA PRO A 16 15.55 -6.67 -10.70
C PRO A 16 14.08 -6.67 -11.13
N THR A 17 13.44 -7.84 -11.10
CA THR A 17 11.99 -7.93 -11.06
C THR A 17 11.57 -7.34 -9.72
N GLY A 18 11.42 -6.02 -9.68
CA GLY A 18 10.81 -5.28 -8.58
C GLY A 18 9.35 -5.71 -8.49
N CYS A 19 9.11 -6.86 -7.88
CA CYS A 19 7.78 -7.28 -7.50
C CYS A 19 7.37 -6.39 -6.33
N SER A 20 6.44 -5.47 -6.57
CA SER A 20 5.85 -4.62 -5.55
C SER A 20 5.35 -5.50 -4.41
N VAL A 21 6.05 -5.44 -3.28
CA VAL A 21 5.74 -6.19 -2.08
C VAL A 21 4.40 -5.62 -1.59
N LYS A 22 3.35 -6.46 -1.53
CA LYS A 22 2.15 -6.14 -0.73
C LYS A 22 2.68 -5.75 0.66
N GLY A 23 2.34 -4.55 1.12
CA GLY A 23 2.99 -3.85 2.22
C GLY A 23 3.23 -4.66 3.49
N GLU A 24 4.17 -4.22 4.30
CA GLU A 24 4.65 -4.94 5.50
C GLU A 24 3.62 -4.96 6.64
N TYR A 25 2.60 -4.10 6.58
CA TYR A 25 1.58 -3.96 7.61
C TYR A 25 0.17 -3.83 7.01
N ASP A 26 -0.72 -4.71 7.47
CA ASP A 26 -2.13 -4.75 7.08
C ASP A 26 -2.97 -4.01 8.13
N ILE A 27 -3.56 -2.86 7.76
CA ILE A 27 -4.61 -2.20 8.55
C ILE A 27 -5.95 -2.77 8.09
N LYS A 28 -6.81 -3.17 9.03
CA LYS A 28 -8.16 -3.64 8.73
C LYS A 28 -9.16 -2.82 9.51
N GLY A 29 -10.01 -2.11 8.78
CA GLY A 29 -10.89 -1.16 9.44
C GLY A 29 -12.04 -0.67 8.58
N THR A 30 -12.77 0.29 9.15
CA THR A 30 -13.92 0.92 8.51
C THR A 30 -13.56 2.32 8.05
N VAL A 31 -13.94 2.69 6.83
CA VAL A 31 -13.77 4.05 6.31
C VAL A 31 -14.70 5.01 7.05
N MET A 32 -14.14 6.01 7.72
CA MET A 32 -14.87 6.98 8.53
C MET A 32 -15.06 8.32 7.82
N GLU A 33 -14.10 8.68 6.96
CA GLU A 33 -14.07 9.90 6.18
C GLU A 33 -13.26 9.69 4.89
N VAL A 34 -13.61 10.42 3.83
CA VAL A 34 -12.99 10.33 2.51
C VAL A 34 -12.65 11.74 2.06
N GLU A 35 -11.38 11.96 1.73
CA GLU A 35 -10.90 13.17 1.06
C GLU A 35 -10.43 12.83 -0.36
N SER A 36 -9.99 13.83 -1.12
CA SER A 36 -9.56 13.63 -2.51
C SER A 36 -8.35 12.69 -2.67
N SER A 37 -7.43 12.70 -1.70
CA SER A 37 -6.16 11.97 -1.77
C SER A 37 -5.88 11.16 -0.50
N SER A 38 -6.85 11.01 0.39
CA SER A 38 -6.69 10.33 1.67
C SER A 38 -8.02 9.75 2.15
N ILE A 39 -7.94 8.74 3.00
CA ILE A 39 -9.09 8.20 3.72
C ILE A 39 -8.77 8.08 5.21
N LEU A 40 -9.77 8.32 6.05
CA LEU A 40 -9.69 8.05 7.48
C LEU A 40 -10.26 6.66 7.74
N VAL A 41 -9.48 5.79 8.36
CA VAL A 41 -9.89 4.43 8.70
C VAL A 41 -9.86 4.25 10.22
N GLU A 42 -10.91 3.64 10.77
CA GLU A 42 -10.95 3.16 12.15
C GLU A 42 -10.55 1.69 12.18
N ASP A 43 -9.36 1.41 12.72
CA ASP A 43 -8.84 0.08 13.01
C ASP A 43 -9.09 -0.27 14.48
N GLU A 44 -9.51 -1.50 14.76
CA GLU A 44 -9.86 -1.92 16.13
C GLU A 44 -8.70 -1.85 17.13
N LYS A 45 -7.45 -1.94 16.66
CA LYS A 45 -6.25 -2.00 17.50
C LYS A 45 -5.54 -0.65 17.58
N LEU A 46 -5.49 0.06 16.47
CA LEU A 46 -4.74 1.32 16.33
C LEU A 46 -5.63 2.56 16.48
N GLY A 47 -6.95 2.41 16.38
CA GLY A 47 -7.89 3.53 16.36
C GLY A 47 -7.92 4.23 15.01
N LEU A 48 -8.04 5.56 15.04
CA LEU A 48 -8.17 6.38 13.83
C LEU A 48 -6.82 6.64 13.15
N ILE A 49 -6.77 6.36 11.84
CA ILE A 49 -5.58 6.52 11.01
C ILE A 49 -5.95 7.20 9.69
N TRP A 50 -5.29 8.31 9.38
CA TRP A 50 -5.32 8.91 8.04
C TRP A 50 -4.34 8.20 7.12
N LEU A 51 -4.83 7.73 5.99
CA LEU A 51 -4.07 6.99 4.99
C LEU A 51 -4.05 7.74 3.67
N SER A 52 -2.87 8.19 3.24
CA SER A 52 -2.69 8.74 1.90
C SER A 52 -2.89 7.66 0.85
N LEU A 53 -3.67 7.97 -0.19
CA LEU A 53 -3.96 7.05 -1.28
C LEU A 53 -2.73 6.85 -2.18
N PRO A 54 -2.54 5.65 -2.75
CA PRO A 54 -1.49 5.42 -3.73
C PRO A 54 -1.79 6.16 -5.04
N ASP A 55 -0.74 6.44 -5.81
CA ASP A 55 -0.86 7.12 -7.10
C ASP A 55 -1.86 6.41 -8.04
N GLY A 56 -2.74 7.20 -8.65
CA GLY A 56 -3.77 6.69 -9.56
C GLY A 56 -5.03 6.15 -8.88
N THR A 57 -5.09 6.16 -7.54
CA THR A 57 -6.33 5.89 -6.77
C THR A 57 -7.01 7.19 -6.41
N ASP A 58 -8.33 7.27 -6.58
CA ASP A 58 -9.12 8.45 -6.23
C ASP A 58 -9.94 8.19 -4.96
N GLY A 59 -10.09 9.20 -4.10
CA GLY A 59 -10.96 9.08 -2.92
C GLY A 59 -12.40 8.70 -3.28
N ARG A 60 -12.87 9.08 -4.48
CA ARG A 60 -14.21 8.74 -5.00
C ARG A 60 -14.45 7.25 -5.18
N ASP A 61 -13.40 6.42 -5.17
CA ASP A 61 -13.51 4.97 -5.20
C ASP A 61 -13.94 4.37 -3.85
N PHE A 62 -13.98 5.19 -2.79
CA PHE A 62 -14.33 4.80 -1.44
C PHE A 62 -15.57 5.52 -0.92
N GLU A 63 -16.29 4.86 -0.03
CA GLU A 63 -17.44 5.39 0.66
C GLU A 63 -17.32 5.18 2.17
N LYS A 64 -17.86 6.13 2.94
CA LYS A 64 -17.95 6.01 4.39
C LYS A 64 -18.76 4.77 4.78
N GLY A 65 -18.25 4.01 5.75
CA GLY A 65 -18.84 2.76 6.24
C GLY A 65 -18.33 1.50 5.54
N GLN A 66 -17.51 1.62 4.48
CA GLN A 66 -16.91 0.46 3.84
C GLN A 66 -15.83 -0.17 4.73
N SER A 67 -15.80 -1.50 4.76
CA SER A 67 -14.69 -2.24 5.35
C SER A 67 -13.56 -2.40 4.34
N VAL A 68 -12.34 -2.09 4.74
CA VAL A 68 -11.16 -2.13 3.87
C VAL A 68 -10.00 -2.87 4.52
N THR A 69 -9.18 -3.51 3.69
CA THR A 69 -7.82 -3.92 4.05
C THR A 69 -6.83 -2.99 3.34
N VAL A 70 -5.93 -2.39 4.11
CA VAL A 70 -4.94 -1.43 3.61
C VAL A 70 -3.55 -1.98 3.85
N TRP A 71 -2.76 -2.10 2.79
CA TRP A 71 -1.34 -2.38 2.89
C TRP A 71 -0.59 -1.06 2.97
N THR A 72 0.26 -0.88 3.99
CA THR A 72 1.05 0.34 4.15
C THR A 72 2.53 0.13 3.88
N ASP A 73 3.27 1.23 3.74
CA ASP A 73 4.74 1.23 3.62
C ASP A 73 5.47 0.94 4.95
N GLY A 74 4.73 0.59 6.00
CA GLY A 74 5.23 0.29 7.34
C GLY A 74 5.56 1.53 8.18
N LYS A 75 5.47 2.75 7.62
CA LYS A 75 5.82 3.99 8.30
C LYS A 75 4.58 4.70 8.81
N VAL A 76 4.04 4.22 9.92
CA VAL A 76 2.99 4.94 10.64
C VAL A 76 3.63 6.03 11.50
N ARG A 77 3.20 7.28 11.29
CA ARG A 77 3.62 8.44 12.05
C ARG A 77 2.77 8.58 13.30
N GLU A 78 3.44 8.70 14.45
CA GLU A 78 2.80 8.95 15.73
C GLU A 78 2.28 10.40 15.80
N SER A 79 1.02 10.60 15.44
CA SER A 79 0.27 11.86 15.50
C SER A 79 -1.16 11.63 15.98
N TYR A 80 -1.99 12.68 16.07
CA TYR A 80 -3.40 12.55 16.40
C TYR A 80 -4.31 13.18 15.32
N PRO A 81 -5.06 12.39 14.51
CA PRO A 81 -4.98 10.93 14.39
C PRO A 81 -3.63 10.42 13.87
N LEU A 82 -3.41 9.10 13.92
CA LEU A 82 -2.22 8.47 13.31
C LEU A 82 -2.22 8.74 11.80
N GLN A 83 -1.04 8.71 11.17
CA GLN A 83 -0.91 8.95 9.73
C GLN A 83 -0.03 7.89 9.07
N GLY A 84 -0.40 7.43 7.88
CA GLY A 84 0.38 6.47 7.10
C GLY A 84 0.15 6.61 5.59
N THR A 85 0.93 5.87 4.81
CA THR A 85 0.81 5.84 3.34
C THR A 85 0.33 4.46 2.90
N ALA A 86 -0.78 4.42 2.17
CA ALA A 86 -1.28 3.19 1.59
C ALA A 86 -0.52 2.87 0.30
N LEU A 87 -0.04 1.63 0.20
CA LEU A 87 0.51 1.04 -1.02
C LEU A 87 -0.58 0.36 -1.85
N ASN A 88 -1.61 -0.17 -1.19
CA ASN A 88 -2.78 -0.78 -1.82
C ASN A 88 -3.97 -0.78 -0.86
N ILE A 89 -5.18 -0.74 -1.40
CA ILE A 89 -6.43 -0.78 -0.63
C ILE A 89 -7.39 -1.75 -1.31
N GLU A 90 -7.92 -2.71 -0.56
CA GLU A 90 -8.94 -3.65 -1.04
C GLU A 90 -10.22 -3.48 -0.21
N ILE A 91 -11.35 -3.29 -0.89
CA ILE A 91 -12.68 -3.24 -0.28
C ILE A 91 -13.14 -4.68 0.02
N ILE A 92 -13.54 -4.92 1.26
CA ILE A 92 -14.08 -6.20 1.71
C ILE A 92 -15.60 -6.19 1.47
N LYS A 93 -16.12 -7.21 0.77
CA LYS A 93 -17.55 -7.40 0.52
C LYS A 93 -18.18 -8.33 1.54
#